data_AF-A0A538C3R6-F1
#
_entry.id   AF-A0A538C3R6-F1
#
_cell.length_a   1.000
_cell.length_b   1.000
_cell.length_c   1.000
_cell.angle_alpha   90.00
_cell.angle_beta   90.00
_cell.angle_gamma   90.00
#
_symmetry.space_group_name_H-M   'P 1'
#
loop_
_entity.id
_entity.type
_entity.pdbx_description
1 polymer ?
#
loop_
_entity_poly.entity_id
_entity_poly.type
_entity_poly.pdbx_seq_one_letter_code
_entity_poly.pdbx_strand_id
1 'polypeptide(L)'
;MLAVGEEAERHGALLAGAAAFAAPDALEEGLAELREQLDRATKRVLVVEDDDRQRDAVARLIRGEDVEVTAVATSEEAVAALNTDPPTAFNCIVLDLKLPRATGFQLLEHIRASEELHDVPVIIHTGKALTQRDEARLRRFAQTIVVKNARSSERLLAETSLHLHRRPAALAPEGRRMLADLEHAESALAGKRVLIVDDDVRNVFALASALEAHGMEVRFAENGREGLQSLQADPVVDLVLMDIMMPEMDGYETMRAIREVPEVAGLPVIALTAKAMQGDRDKAIAAGASDYITKPVDIDQLTALIRVWVNRG
;
A
#
# COMPACT_ATOMS: atom_id res chain seq x y z
N MET A 1 -12.92 -62.72 21.08
CA MET A 1 -11.66 -61.95 21.05
C MET A 1 -11.09 -62.14 19.65
N LEU A 2 -10.74 -61.03 18.96
CA LEU A 2 -10.27 -60.90 17.56
C LEU A 2 -11.29 -60.25 16.60
N ALA A 3 -11.42 -58.92 16.71
CA ALA A 3 -11.97 -58.04 15.69
C ALA A 3 -11.44 -56.60 15.90
N VAL A 4 -10.12 -56.45 16.07
CA VAL A 4 -9.46 -55.14 16.32
C VAL A 4 -8.23 -54.94 15.39
N GLY A 5 -8.07 -55.76 14.35
CA GLY A 5 -6.86 -55.75 13.52
C GLY A 5 -6.96 -55.01 12.18
N GLU A 6 -8.11 -55.02 11.50
CA GLU A 6 -8.19 -54.62 10.08
C GLU A 6 -8.54 -53.14 9.82
N GLU A 7 -9.10 -52.41 10.79
CA GLU A 7 -9.46 -50.99 10.61
C GLU A 7 -8.29 -50.02 10.85
N ALA A 8 -7.29 -50.44 11.63
CA ALA A 8 -6.10 -49.63 11.92
C ALA A 8 -5.09 -49.64 10.75
N GLU A 9 -4.99 -50.74 9.99
CA GLU A 9 -4.12 -50.81 8.80
C GLU A 9 -4.67 -50.02 7.60
N ARG A 10 -6.00 -49.85 7.50
CA ARG A 10 -6.60 -49.02 6.44
C ARG A 10 -6.39 -47.51 6.64
N HIS A 11 -6.36 -47.02 7.88
CA HIS A 11 -6.08 -45.61 8.15
C HIS A 11 -4.60 -45.24 8.00
N GLY A 12 -3.68 -46.17 8.31
CA GLY A 12 -2.24 -45.97 8.08
C GLY A 12 -1.85 -45.97 6.59
N ALA A 13 -2.54 -46.78 5.77
CA ALA A 13 -2.27 -46.87 4.33
C ALA A 13 -2.75 -45.64 3.53
N LEU A 14 -3.78 -44.92 4.01
CA LEU A 14 -4.27 -43.70 3.35
C LEU A 14 -3.36 -42.47 3.55
N LEU A 15 -2.68 -42.37 4.70
CA LEU A 15 -1.75 -41.28 4.98
C LEU A 15 -0.35 -41.50 4.39
N ALA A 16 0.10 -42.76 4.26
CA ALA A 16 1.39 -43.07 3.66
C ALA A 16 1.36 -43.14 2.11
N GLY A 17 0.18 -43.40 1.51
CA GLY A 17 0.03 -43.56 0.06
C GLY A 17 -0.12 -42.26 -0.74
N ALA A 18 -0.77 -41.23 -0.17
CA ALA A 18 -1.04 -39.98 -0.88
C ALA A 18 0.20 -39.08 -1.08
N ALA A 19 1.24 -39.27 -0.27
CA ALA A 19 2.50 -38.54 -0.38
C ALA A 19 3.50 -39.17 -1.37
N ALA A 20 3.25 -40.40 -1.85
CA ALA A 20 4.26 -41.18 -2.55
C ALA A 20 4.16 -41.16 -4.09
N PHE A 21 3.05 -40.71 -4.70
CA PHE A 21 2.94 -40.63 -6.16
C PHE A 21 1.85 -39.65 -6.61
N ALA A 22 2.07 -38.35 -6.40
CA ALA A 22 1.42 -37.35 -7.24
C ALA A 22 2.43 -36.93 -8.30
N ALA A 23 2.18 -37.31 -9.56
CA ALA A 23 2.86 -36.65 -10.68
C ALA A 23 2.62 -35.14 -10.53
N PRO A 24 3.60 -34.28 -10.86
CA PRO A 24 3.45 -32.82 -10.74
C PRO A 24 2.12 -32.33 -11.29
N ASP A 25 1.70 -32.89 -12.43
CA ASP A 25 0.45 -32.59 -13.12
C ASP A 25 -0.81 -32.92 -12.29
N ALA A 26 -0.82 -34.03 -11.55
CA ALA A 26 -1.97 -34.43 -10.72
C ALA A 26 -2.09 -33.57 -9.44
N LEU A 27 -0.96 -33.08 -8.92
CA LEU A 27 -0.94 -32.15 -7.80
C LEU A 27 -1.39 -30.75 -8.26
N GLU A 28 -0.96 -30.32 -9.46
CA GLU A 28 -1.39 -29.07 -10.10
C GLU A 28 -2.89 -29.10 -10.45
N GLU A 29 -3.40 -30.20 -11.01
CA GLU A 29 -4.83 -30.40 -11.28
C GLU A 29 -5.65 -30.39 -9.99
N GLY A 30 -5.22 -31.14 -8.95
CA GLY A 30 -5.89 -31.13 -7.65
C GLY A 30 -5.89 -29.76 -6.97
N LEU A 31 -4.79 -29.00 -7.08
CA LEU A 31 -4.70 -27.61 -6.60
C LEU A 31 -5.57 -26.67 -7.42
N ALA A 32 -5.67 -26.86 -8.74
CA ALA A 32 -6.53 -26.07 -9.61
C ALA A 32 -8.01 -26.30 -9.30
N GLU A 33 -8.42 -27.55 -9.10
CA GLU A 33 -9.79 -27.89 -8.69
C GLU A 33 -10.12 -27.33 -7.30
N LEU A 34 -9.20 -27.43 -6.32
CA LEU A 34 -9.38 -26.84 -4.99
C LEU A 34 -9.50 -25.32 -5.05
N ARG A 35 -8.68 -24.67 -5.88
CA ARG A 35 -8.74 -23.21 -6.13
C ARG A 35 -10.05 -22.82 -6.79
N GLU A 36 -10.53 -23.59 -7.78
CA GLU A 36 -11.81 -23.34 -8.43
C GLU A 36 -12.99 -23.50 -7.47
N GLN A 37 -12.93 -24.48 -6.56
CA GLN A 37 -13.93 -24.67 -5.51
C GLN A 37 -13.90 -23.53 -4.46
N LEU A 38 -12.71 -23.07 -4.05
CA LEU A 38 -12.55 -21.92 -3.15
C LEU A 38 -12.99 -20.60 -3.80
N ASP A 39 -12.83 -20.47 -5.12
CA ASP A 39 -13.25 -19.33 -5.92
C ASP A 39 -14.77 -19.28 -6.13
N ARG A 40 -15.47 -20.43 -6.09
CA ARG A 40 -16.93 -20.49 -6.26
C ARG A 40 -17.72 -20.16 -4.98
N ALA A 41 -17.09 -20.19 -3.82
CA ALA A 41 -17.76 -19.86 -2.56
C ALA A 41 -17.89 -18.34 -2.42
N THR A 42 -19.14 -17.84 -2.45
CA THR A 42 -19.45 -16.42 -2.20
C THR A 42 -18.81 -15.98 -0.88
N LYS A 43 -17.94 -14.97 -0.95
CA LYS A 43 -17.31 -14.39 0.23
C LYS A 43 -18.28 -13.46 0.92
N ARG A 44 -18.24 -13.43 2.26
CA ARG A 44 -19.09 -12.56 3.06
C ARG A 44 -18.28 -11.47 3.72
N VAL A 45 -18.72 -10.22 3.56
CA VAL A 45 -18.08 -9.05 4.17
C VAL A 45 -19.07 -8.36 5.09
N LEU A 46 -18.63 -8.06 6.31
CA LEU A 46 -19.38 -7.22 7.24
C LEU A 46 -18.89 -5.78 7.13
N VAL A 47 -19.78 -4.84 6.82
CA VAL A 47 -19.49 -3.40 6.80
C VAL A 47 -20.21 -2.73 7.97
N VAL A 48 -19.45 -2.06 8.83
CA VAL A 48 -19.98 -1.33 9.99
C VAL A 48 -19.71 0.15 9.80
N GLU A 49 -20.77 0.92 9.53
CA GLU A 49 -20.71 2.36 9.22
C GLU A 49 -22.01 3.04 9.61
N ASP A 50 -21.93 4.06 10.47
CA ASP A 50 -23.09 4.76 11.04
C ASP A 50 -23.79 5.68 10.03
N ASP A 51 -23.06 6.26 9.09
CA ASP A 51 -23.65 7.10 8.04
C ASP A 51 -24.22 6.26 6.89
N ASP A 52 -25.54 6.33 6.69
CA ASP A 52 -26.25 5.55 5.67
C ASP A 52 -25.68 5.70 4.26
N ARG A 53 -25.28 6.93 3.88
CA ARG A 53 -24.74 7.21 2.55
C ARG A 53 -23.37 6.57 2.36
N GLN A 54 -22.47 6.72 3.34
CA GLN A 54 -21.16 6.09 3.32
C GLN A 54 -21.28 4.57 3.38
N ARG A 55 -22.20 4.03 4.19
CA ARG A 55 -22.43 2.59 4.31
C ARG A 55 -22.86 1.98 2.97
N ASP A 56 -23.82 2.62 2.31
CA ASP A 56 -24.27 2.22 0.97
C ASP A 56 -23.14 2.32 -0.07
N ALA A 57 -22.35 3.39 -0.02
CA ALA A 57 -21.24 3.59 -0.95
C ALA A 57 -20.17 2.50 -0.79
N VAL A 58 -19.75 2.19 0.44
CA VAL A 58 -18.77 1.13 0.74
C VAL A 58 -19.33 -0.24 0.36
N ALA A 59 -20.59 -0.52 0.68
CA ALA A 59 -21.22 -1.79 0.33
C ALA A 59 -21.29 -2.00 -1.19
N ARG A 60 -21.64 -0.96 -1.96
CA ARG A 60 -21.66 -1.03 -3.43
C ARG A 60 -20.26 -1.20 -4.03
N LEU A 61 -19.27 -0.53 -3.47
CA LEU A 61 -17.88 -0.60 -3.91
C LEU A 61 -17.31 -2.02 -3.76
N ILE A 62 -17.60 -2.68 -2.63
CA ILE A 62 -17.06 -4.00 -2.31
C ILE A 62 -17.85 -5.11 -3.00
N ARG A 63 -19.16 -4.95 -3.21
CA ARG A 63 -20.00 -5.98 -3.86
C ARG A 63 -19.45 -6.39 -5.24
N GLY A 64 -19.68 -7.65 -5.56
CA GLY A 64 -19.43 -8.25 -6.87
C GLY A 64 -20.24 -9.54 -6.98
N GLU A 65 -20.05 -10.27 -8.07
CA GLU A 65 -20.71 -11.58 -8.25
C GLU A 65 -20.24 -12.62 -7.22
N ASP A 66 -19.05 -12.40 -6.65
CA ASP A 66 -18.33 -13.25 -5.72
C ASP A 66 -18.44 -12.79 -4.24
N VAL A 67 -19.07 -11.65 -3.96
CA VAL A 67 -19.11 -11.07 -2.61
C VAL A 67 -20.51 -10.64 -2.19
N GLU A 68 -20.96 -11.20 -1.08
CA GLU A 68 -22.13 -10.75 -0.32
C GLU A 68 -21.70 -9.78 0.77
N VAL A 69 -22.41 -8.64 0.88
CA VAL A 69 -22.09 -7.59 1.86
C VAL A 69 -23.26 -7.41 2.82
N THR A 70 -23.01 -7.72 4.09
CA THR A 70 -23.88 -7.40 5.23
C THR A 70 -23.46 -6.04 5.77
N ALA A 71 -24.35 -5.04 5.70
CA ALA A 71 -24.05 -3.68 6.11
C ALA A 71 -24.91 -3.28 7.31
N VAL A 72 -24.26 -2.86 8.39
CA VAL A 72 -24.90 -2.50 9.68
C VAL A 72 -24.45 -1.12 10.14
N ALA A 73 -25.27 -0.45 10.95
CA ALA A 73 -25.03 0.92 11.39
C ALA A 73 -24.32 1.01 12.74
N THR A 74 -24.38 -0.07 13.55
CA THR A 74 -23.92 -0.04 14.95
C THR A 74 -23.04 -1.24 15.31
N SER A 75 -22.25 -1.10 16.38
CA SER A 75 -21.44 -2.20 16.91
C SER A 75 -22.32 -3.34 17.45
N GLU A 76 -23.49 -3.02 18.00
CA GLU A 76 -24.45 -3.98 18.53
C GLU A 76 -25.04 -4.85 17.40
N GLU A 77 -25.42 -4.24 16.29
CA GLU A 77 -25.85 -4.96 15.08
C GLU A 77 -24.72 -5.81 14.50
N ALA A 78 -23.48 -5.31 14.53
CA ALA A 78 -22.32 -6.07 14.09
C ALA A 78 -22.11 -7.32 14.96
N VAL A 79 -22.15 -7.19 16.29
CA VAL A 79 -22.05 -8.32 17.22
C VAL A 79 -23.21 -9.30 17.01
N ALA A 80 -24.42 -8.83 16.76
CA ALA A 80 -25.56 -9.69 16.46
C ALA A 80 -25.39 -10.47 15.14
N ALA A 81 -24.84 -9.82 14.11
CA ALA A 81 -24.54 -10.46 12.82
C ALA A 81 -23.42 -11.50 12.93
N LEU A 82 -22.44 -11.27 13.82
CA LEU A 82 -21.33 -12.20 14.07
C LEU A 82 -21.76 -13.43 14.88
N ASN A 83 -22.72 -13.26 15.80
CA ASN A 83 -23.16 -14.30 16.73
C ASN A 83 -24.50 -14.95 16.34
N THR A 84 -24.81 -15.07 15.05
CA THR A 84 -26.00 -15.82 14.59
C THR A 84 -25.88 -17.30 14.95
N ASP A 85 -27.01 -18.03 14.97
CA ASP A 85 -27.03 -19.48 15.14
C ASP A 85 -27.71 -20.16 13.93
N PRO A 86 -26.96 -20.85 13.04
CA PRO A 86 -25.51 -21.07 13.10
C PRO A 86 -24.69 -19.78 12.83
N PRO A 87 -23.42 -19.72 13.26
CA PRO A 87 -22.56 -18.54 13.06
C PRO A 87 -22.36 -18.23 11.59
N THR A 88 -22.57 -16.96 11.23
CA THR A 88 -22.29 -16.48 9.88
C THR A 88 -20.79 -16.25 9.77
N ALA A 89 -20.11 -17.11 9.00
CA ALA A 89 -18.69 -16.94 8.73
C ALA A 89 -18.45 -15.75 7.78
N PHE A 90 -17.82 -14.70 8.28
CA PHE A 90 -17.34 -13.56 7.48
C PHE A 90 -15.88 -13.75 7.10
N ASN A 91 -15.53 -13.34 5.87
CA ASN A 91 -14.18 -13.40 5.34
C ASN A 91 -13.42 -12.09 5.53
N CYS A 92 -14.12 -10.98 5.78
CA CYS A 92 -13.51 -9.68 6.05
C CYS A 92 -14.51 -8.77 6.78
N ILE A 93 -14.00 -7.88 7.61
CA ILE A 93 -14.78 -6.87 8.33
C ILE A 93 -14.20 -5.49 7.98
N VAL A 94 -15.06 -4.58 7.50
CA VAL A 94 -14.74 -3.17 7.27
C VAL A 94 -15.42 -2.35 8.36
N LEU A 95 -14.64 -1.57 9.10
CA LEU A 95 -15.11 -0.84 10.28
C LEU A 95 -14.78 0.65 10.19
N ASP A 96 -15.78 1.53 10.28
CA ASP A 96 -15.55 2.94 10.58
C ASP A 96 -15.49 3.19 12.11
N LEU A 97 -14.46 3.92 12.52
CA LEU A 97 -14.25 4.38 13.90
C LEU A 97 -14.88 5.75 14.20
N LYS A 98 -15.74 6.29 13.31
CA LYS A 98 -16.60 7.44 13.64
C LYS A 98 -17.68 7.12 14.67
N LEU A 99 -17.94 5.84 14.92
CA LEU A 99 -18.69 5.37 16.07
C LEU A 99 -18.07 5.95 17.37
N PRO A 100 -18.87 6.31 18.39
CA PRO A 100 -18.36 6.87 19.64
C PRO A 100 -17.20 6.01 20.15
N ARG A 101 -16.04 6.62 20.44
CA ARG A 101 -14.72 5.95 20.68
C ARG A 101 -14.74 4.70 21.56
N ALA A 102 -15.77 4.51 22.39
CA ALA A 102 -15.96 3.30 23.16
C ALA A 102 -16.39 2.09 22.30
N THR A 103 -17.33 2.25 21.37
CA THR A 103 -18.03 1.12 20.72
C THR A 103 -17.23 0.44 19.61
N GLY A 104 -16.44 1.20 18.83
CA GLY A 104 -15.60 0.63 17.76
C GLY A 104 -14.42 -0.21 18.29
N PHE A 105 -13.76 0.26 19.35
CA PHE A 105 -12.68 -0.51 19.98
C PHE A 105 -13.21 -1.74 20.73
N GLN A 106 -14.37 -1.63 21.38
CA GLN A 106 -15.02 -2.78 22.03
C GLN A 106 -15.37 -3.88 21.00
N LEU A 107 -15.83 -3.50 19.82
CA LEU A 107 -16.08 -4.46 18.74
C LEU A 107 -14.78 -5.16 18.31
N LEU A 108 -13.68 -4.43 18.15
CA LEU A 108 -12.37 -5.02 17.83
C LEU A 108 -11.89 -5.98 18.93
N GLU A 109 -12.05 -5.61 20.20
CA GLU A 109 -11.71 -6.46 21.33
C GLU A 109 -12.59 -7.72 21.37
N HIS A 110 -13.88 -7.61 21.05
CA HIS A 110 -14.79 -8.75 20.93
C HIS A 110 -14.38 -9.72 19.80
N ILE A 111 -14.08 -9.19 18.61
CA ILE A 111 -13.62 -9.99 17.46
C ILE A 111 -12.35 -10.77 17.81
N ARG A 112 -11.38 -10.12 18.46
CA ARG A 112 -10.08 -10.73 18.78
C ARG A 112 -10.11 -11.66 19.99
N ALA A 113 -11.15 -11.59 20.81
CA ALA A 113 -11.37 -12.52 21.92
C ALA A 113 -12.04 -13.84 21.47
N SER A 114 -12.65 -13.89 20.29
CA SER A 114 -13.32 -15.08 19.75
C SER A 114 -12.35 -15.96 18.96
N GLU A 115 -12.26 -17.25 19.30
CA GLU A 115 -11.41 -18.22 18.57
C GLU A 115 -11.80 -18.33 17.09
N GLU A 116 -13.07 -18.13 16.75
CA GLU A 116 -13.57 -18.29 15.38
C GLU A 116 -13.35 -17.02 14.53
N LEU A 117 -13.24 -15.85 15.18
CA LEU A 117 -13.14 -14.54 14.51
C LEU A 117 -11.74 -13.93 14.60
N HIS A 118 -10.86 -14.46 15.45
CA HIS A 118 -9.55 -13.86 15.71
C HIS A 118 -8.63 -13.81 14.48
N ASP A 119 -8.88 -14.63 13.45
CA ASP A 119 -8.13 -14.61 12.18
C ASP A 119 -8.79 -13.76 11.09
N VAL A 120 -10.04 -13.32 11.30
CA VAL A 120 -10.76 -12.56 10.28
C VAL A 120 -10.07 -11.21 10.04
N PRO A 121 -9.78 -10.86 8.78
CA PRO A 121 -9.16 -9.59 8.43
C PRO A 121 -10.10 -8.44 8.76
N VAL A 122 -9.59 -7.47 9.53
CA VAL A 122 -10.31 -6.25 9.88
C VAL A 122 -9.60 -5.06 9.25
N ILE A 123 -10.33 -4.34 8.40
CA ILE A 123 -9.89 -3.11 7.73
C ILE A 123 -10.60 -1.94 8.40
N ILE A 124 -9.83 -1.00 8.92
CA ILE A 124 -10.39 0.22 9.49
C ILE A 124 -10.51 1.26 8.38
N HIS A 125 -11.72 1.77 8.12
CA HIS A 125 -11.96 2.82 7.14
C HIS A 125 -12.49 4.06 7.85
N THR A 126 -11.60 4.98 8.27
CA THR A 126 -11.99 6.10 9.14
C THR A 126 -11.60 7.47 8.61
N GLY A 127 -12.50 8.44 8.74
CA GLY A 127 -12.22 9.86 8.43
C GLY A 127 -11.69 10.66 9.60
N LYS A 128 -11.40 10.00 10.72
CA LYS A 128 -10.90 10.63 11.93
C LYS A 128 -9.38 10.78 11.87
N ALA A 129 -8.87 11.95 12.23
CA ALA A 129 -7.45 12.12 12.49
C ALA A 129 -7.03 11.21 13.66
N LEU A 130 -6.17 10.24 13.38
CA LEU A 130 -5.65 9.32 14.39
C LEU A 130 -4.40 9.93 15.02
N THR A 131 -4.32 9.84 16.35
CA THR A 131 -3.07 10.12 17.05
C THR A 131 -2.12 8.93 16.89
N GLN A 132 -0.81 9.13 17.04
CA GLN A 132 0.17 8.04 17.01
C GLN A 132 -0.15 6.92 18.01
N ARG A 133 -0.74 7.28 19.17
CA ARG A 133 -1.21 6.33 20.18
C ARG A 133 -2.44 5.54 19.74
N ASP A 134 -3.41 6.21 19.12
CA ASP A 134 -4.60 5.56 18.57
C ASP A 134 -4.20 4.58 17.46
N GLU A 135 -3.32 4.99 16.54
CA GLU A 135 -2.81 4.15 15.46
C GLU A 135 -2.03 2.94 15.98
N ALA A 136 -1.11 3.13 16.94
CA ALA A 136 -0.36 2.04 17.55
C ALA A 136 -1.28 1.03 18.26
N ARG A 137 -2.39 1.48 18.87
CA ARG A 137 -3.39 0.58 19.45
C ARG A 137 -4.13 -0.19 18.37
N LEU A 138 -4.59 0.48 17.31
CA LEU A 138 -5.36 -0.12 16.23
C LEU A 138 -4.56 -1.17 15.45
N ARG A 139 -3.26 -0.94 15.22
CA ARG A 139 -2.36 -1.93 14.59
C ARG A 139 -2.24 -3.26 15.33
N ARG A 140 -2.66 -3.33 16.62
CA ARG A 140 -2.69 -4.59 17.38
C ARG A 140 -3.93 -5.44 17.05
N PHE A 141 -4.96 -4.83 16.48
CA PHE A 141 -6.26 -5.47 16.26
C PHE A 141 -6.69 -5.47 14.79
N ALA A 142 -6.19 -4.55 13.96
CA ALA A 142 -6.51 -4.44 12.54
C ALA A 142 -5.26 -4.68 11.70
N GLN A 143 -5.47 -5.33 10.55
CA GLN A 143 -4.39 -5.65 9.62
C GLN A 143 -4.04 -4.42 8.78
N THR A 144 -5.06 -3.67 8.35
CA THR A 144 -4.88 -2.42 7.60
C THR A 144 -5.75 -1.29 8.17
N ILE A 145 -5.20 -0.07 8.11
CA ILE A 145 -5.91 1.18 8.44
C ILE A 145 -5.94 2.06 7.18
N VAL A 146 -7.13 2.33 6.66
CA VAL A 146 -7.41 3.21 5.53
C VAL A 146 -8.05 4.51 6.05
N VAL A 147 -7.34 5.62 5.88
CA VAL A 147 -7.84 6.95 6.26
C VAL A 147 -8.69 7.52 5.11
N LYS A 148 -9.92 8.00 5.39
CA LYS A 148 -10.85 8.59 4.40
C LYS A 148 -10.28 9.89 3.81
N ASN A 149 -9.43 9.75 2.79
CA ASN A 149 -8.86 10.81 1.97
C ASN A 149 -9.37 10.69 0.51
N ALA A 150 -8.85 11.54 -0.39
CA ALA A 150 -9.30 11.58 -1.79
C ALA A 150 -9.15 10.27 -2.57
N ARG A 151 -8.36 9.30 -2.07
CA ARG A 151 -8.13 7.98 -2.69
C ARG A 151 -8.47 6.80 -1.78
N SER A 152 -9.27 7.05 -0.75
CA SER A 152 -9.58 6.05 0.27
C SER A 152 -10.48 4.93 -0.25
N SER A 153 -11.32 5.21 -1.23
CA SER A 153 -12.20 4.21 -1.85
C SER A 153 -11.38 3.20 -2.65
N GLU A 154 -10.43 3.66 -3.46
CA GLU A 154 -9.51 2.82 -4.24
C GLU A 154 -8.67 1.95 -3.31
N ARG A 155 -8.12 2.54 -2.23
CA ARG A 155 -7.37 1.78 -1.22
C ARG A 155 -8.23 0.75 -0.49
N LEU A 156 -9.43 1.13 -0.06
CA LEU A 156 -10.35 0.19 0.59
C LEU A 156 -10.70 -0.98 -0.35
N LEU A 157 -10.93 -0.70 -1.62
CA LEU A 157 -11.18 -1.73 -2.62
C LEU A 157 -9.96 -2.64 -2.81
N ALA A 158 -8.75 -2.09 -2.86
CA ALA A 158 -7.52 -2.86 -2.99
C ALA A 158 -7.31 -3.80 -1.79
N GLU A 159 -7.43 -3.28 -0.57
CA GLU A 159 -7.29 -4.05 0.67
C GLU A 159 -8.35 -5.15 0.80
N THR A 160 -9.62 -4.83 0.53
CA THR A 160 -10.68 -5.84 0.55
C THR A 160 -10.49 -6.88 -0.54
N SER A 161 -10.07 -6.50 -1.75
CA SER A 161 -9.75 -7.43 -2.83
C SER A 161 -8.60 -8.37 -2.46
N LEU A 162 -7.55 -7.84 -1.82
CA LEU A 162 -6.38 -8.60 -1.38
C LEU A 162 -6.77 -9.64 -0.32
N HIS A 163 -7.45 -9.23 0.75
CA HIS A 163 -7.83 -10.11 1.86
C HIS A 163 -8.88 -11.15 1.49
N LEU A 164 -9.72 -10.85 0.50
CA LEU A 164 -10.71 -11.79 -0.03
C LEU A 164 -10.15 -12.67 -1.17
N HIS A 165 -8.89 -12.45 -1.57
CA HIS A 165 -8.24 -13.10 -2.71
C HIS A 165 -9.04 -12.98 -4.01
N ARG A 166 -9.63 -11.81 -4.25
CA ARG A 166 -10.50 -11.59 -5.41
C ARG A 166 -9.68 -11.36 -6.67
N ARG A 167 -10.13 -12.00 -7.75
CA ARG A 167 -9.59 -11.76 -9.09
C ARG A 167 -10.19 -10.47 -9.66
N PRO A 168 -9.43 -9.67 -10.43
CA PRO A 168 -9.95 -8.45 -11.05
C PRO A 168 -11.23 -8.66 -11.87
N ALA A 169 -11.37 -9.83 -12.52
CA ALA A 169 -12.55 -10.16 -13.32
C ALA A 169 -13.86 -10.25 -12.49
N ALA A 170 -13.78 -10.57 -11.19
CA ALA A 170 -14.93 -10.71 -10.31
C ALA A 170 -15.45 -9.35 -9.76
N LEU A 171 -14.63 -8.30 -9.90
CA LEU A 171 -15.00 -6.93 -9.53
C LEU A 171 -15.96 -6.34 -10.56
N ALA A 172 -16.81 -5.41 -10.10
CA ALA A 172 -17.58 -4.54 -10.98
C ALA A 172 -16.65 -3.72 -11.90
N PRO A 173 -17.09 -3.32 -13.10
CA PRO A 173 -16.26 -2.56 -14.05
C PRO A 173 -15.68 -1.26 -13.46
N GLU A 174 -16.43 -0.57 -12.60
CA GLU A 174 -15.96 0.61 -11.88
C GLU A 174 -14.81 0.27 -10.93
N GLY A 175 -14.98 -0.77 -10.10
CA GLY A 175 -13.94 -1.23 -9.19
C GLY A 175 -12.65 -1.66 -9.90
N ARG A 176 -12.77 -2.33 -11.06
CA ARG A 176 -11.58 -2.67 -11.88
C ARG A 176 -10.82 -1.44 -12.36
N ARG A 177 -11.53 -0.41 -12.80
CA ARG A 177 -10.90 0.86 -13.23
C ARG A 177 -10.21 1.55 -12.05
N MET A 178 -10.87 1.61 -10.90
CA MET A 178 -10.31 2.18 -9.67
C MET A 178 -9.01 1.50 -9.24
N LEU A 179 -8.96 0.15 -9.29
CA LEU A 179 -7.73 -0.57 -8.98
C LEU A 179 -6.64 -0.31 -10.02
N ALA A 180 -6.97 -0.32 -11.32
CA ALA A 180 -6.01 -0.02 -12.36
C ALA A 180 -5.46 1.41 -12.25
N ASP A 181 -6.30 2.39 -11.91
CA ASP A 181 -5.90 3.79 -11.71
C ASP A 181 -5.00 3.94 -10.46
N LEU A 182 -5.29 3.18 -9.40
CA LEU A 182 -4.46 3.14 -8.19
C LEU A 182 -3.09 2.53 -8.49
N GLU A 183 -3.07 1.35 -9.12
CA GLU A 183 -1.85 0.66 -9.55
C GLU A 183 -1.03 1.55 -10.47
N HIS A 184 -1.64 2.19 -11.47
CA HIS A 184 -0.94 3.06 -12.40
C HIS A 184 -0.35 4.29 -11.70
N ALA A 185 -1.10 4.87 -10.75
CA ALA A 185 -0.58 5.96 -9.98
C ALA A 185 0.58 5.52 -9.08
N GLU A 186 0.49 4.37 -8.43
CA GLU A 186 1.55 3.80 -7.59
C GLU A 186 2.78 3.40 -8.41
N SER A 187 2.60 2.89 -9.62
CA SER A 187 3.65 2.52 -10.56
C SER A 187 4.21 3.69 -11.37
N ALA A 188 3.69 4.91 -11.22
CA ALA A 188 4.14 6.07 -12.00
C ALA A 188 5.64 6.39 -11.81
N LEU A 189 6.23 5.90 -10.73
CA LEU A 189 7.66 6.02 -10.43
C LEU A 189 8.46 4.78 -10.86
N ALA A 190 7.82 3.65 -11.14
CA ALA A 190 8.51 2.41 -11.46
C ALA A 190 9.32 2.54 -12.77
N GLY A 191 10.60 2.14 -12.72
CA GLY A 191 11.54 2.23 -13.83
C GLY A 191 12.07 3.64 -14.12
N LYS A 192 11.64 4.66 -13.35
CA LYS A 192 12.13 6.04 -13.49
C LYS A 192 13.47 6.20 -12.79
N ARG A 193 14.38 6.94 -13.42
CA ARG A 193 15.77 7.11 -12.98
C ARG A 193 15.95 8.42 -12.23
N VAL A 194 16.41 8.32 -10.98
CA VAL A 194 16.68 9.48 -10.14
C VAL A 194 18.16 9.53 -9.75
N LEU A 195 18.78 10.70 -9.90
CA LEU A 195 20.10 10.98 -9.38
C LEU A 195 19.99 11.75 -8.07
N ILE A 196 20.53 11.20 -6.99
CA ILE A 196 20.66 11.87 -5.69
C ILE A 196 22.06 12.46 -5.59
N VAL A 197 22.16 13.75 -5.29
CA VAL A 197 23.43 14.45 -5.05
C VAL A 197 23.39 15.00 -3.64
N ASP A 198 24.08 14.33 -2.71
CA ASP A 198 24.13 14.67 -1.28
C ASP A 198 25.44 14.09 -0.71
N ASP A 199 26.17 14.87 0.09
CA ASP A 199 27.45 14.45 0.68
C ASP A 199 27.28 13.60 1.95
N ASP A 200 26.09 13.58 2.54
CA ASP A 200 25.77 12.73 3.68
C ASP A 200 25.22 11.38 3.20
N VAL A 201 26.08 10.36 3.25
CA VAL A 201 25.76 8.97 2.90
C VAL A 201 24.52 8.42 3.60
N ARG A 202 24.14 8.94 4.77
CA ARG A 202 22.93 8.52 5.49
C ARG A 202 21.66 9.04 4.82
N ASN A 203 21.69 10.28 4.33
CA ASN A 203 20.57 10.86 3.58
C ASN A 203 20.41 10.11 2.25
N VAL A 204 21.52 9.90 1.54
CA VAL A 204 21.55 9.12 0.29
C VAL A 204 20.92 7.75 0.52
N PHE A 205 21.35 7.00 1.53
CA PHE A 205 20.82 5.66 1.81
C PHE A 205 19.33 5.66 2.16
N ALA A 206 18.88 6.61 2.99
CA ALA A 206 17.48 6.73 3.37
C ALA A 206 16.57 7.06 2.18
N LEU A 207 17.00 8.03 1.35
CA LEU A 207 16.27 8.43 0.14
C LEU A 207 16.29 7.33 -0.91
N ALA A 208 17.44 6.70 -1.16
CA ALA A 208 17.57 5.58 -2.09
C ALA A 208 16.62 4.44 -1.71
N SER A 209 16.67 3.98 -0.45
CA SER A 209 15.79 2.91 0.05
C SER A 209 14.30 3.24 -0.14
N ALA A 210 13.91 4.49 0.12
CA ALA A 210 12.52 4.93 -0.01
C ALA A 210 12.05 5.00 -1.48
N LEU A 211 12.91 5.45 -2.40
CA LEU A 211 12.58 5.60 -3.81
C LEU A 211 12.65 4.25 -4.56
N GLU A 212 13.60 3.38 -4.21
CA GLU A 212 13.68 2.00 -4.70
C GLU A 212 12.46 1.18 -4.29
N ALA A 213 11.91 1.41 -3.09
CA ALA A 213 10.64 0.81 -2.66
C ALA A 213 9.44 1.20 -3.54
N HIS A 214 9.54 2.32 -4.28
CA HIS A 214 8.58 2.75 -5.29
C HIS A 214 8.96 2.30 -6.72
N GLY A 215 9.96 1.42 -6.85
CA GLY A 215 10.42 0.87 -8.12
C GLY A 215 11.30 1.80 -8.94
N MET A 216 11.81 2.90 -8.38
CA MET A 216 12.74 3.80 -9.08
C MET A 216 14.13 3.18 -9.19
N GLU A 217 14.84 3.52 -10.27
CA GLU A 217 16.27 3.25 -10.43
C GLU A 217 17.05 4.43 -9.83
N VAL A 218 17.77 4.19 -8.72
CA VAL A 218 18.49 5.25 -8.01
C VAL A 218 19.97 5.24 -8.35
N ARG A 219 20.52 6.41 -8.65
CA ARG A 219 21.97 6.68 -8.69
C ARG A 219 22.32 7.72 -7.64
N PHE A 220 23.56 7.70 -7.17
CA PHE A 220 24.05 8.69 -6.23
C PHE A 220 25.36 9.33 -6.70
N ALA A 221 25.61 10.54 -6.20
CA ALA A 221 26.87 11.26 -6.31
C ALA A 221 27.14 11.96 -4.96
N GLU A 222 28.39 11.95 -4.52
CA GLU A 222 28.76 12.46 -3.18
C GLU A 222 28.99 13.97 -3.17
N ASN A 223 28.97 14.62 -4.34
CA ASN A 223 29.15 16.06 -4.49
C ASN A 223 28.65 16.55 -5.86
N GLY A 224 28.59 17.88 -6.02
CA GLY A 224 28.11 18.52 -7.24
C GLY A 224 28.90 18.15 -8.51
N ARG A 225 30.22 17.95 -8.38
CA ARG A 225 31.09 17.61 -9.52
C ARG A 225 30.84 16.20 -10.03
N GLU A 226 30.73 15.23 -9.12
CA GLU A 226 30.34 13.86 -9.46
C GLU A 226 28.93 13.81 -10.04
N GLY A 227 28.00 14.61 -9.51
CA GLY A 227 26.64 14.73 -10.05
C GLY A 227 26.65 15.16 -11.51
N LEU A 228 27.41 16.21 -11.85
CA LEU A 228 27.57 16.68 -13.23
C LEU A 228 28.21 15.63 -14.14
N GLN A 229 29.24 14.94 -13.67
CA GLN A 229 29.89 13.87 -14.44
C GLN A 229 28.94 12.70 -14.71
N SER A 230 28.12 12.33 -13.72
CA SER A 230 27.12 11.27 -13.84
C SER A 230 26.07 11.62 -14.90
N LEU A 231 25.57 12.86 -14.90
CA LEU A 231 24.61 13.35 -15.89
C LEU A 231 25.18 13.39 -17.32
N GLN A 232 26.47 13.69 -17.47
CA GLN A 232 27.14 13.66 -18.78
C GLN A 232 27.37 12.23 -19.29
N ALA A 233 27.61 11.28 -18.37
CA ALA A 233 27.85 9.88 -18.73
C ALA A 233 26.55 9.12 -19.05
N ASP A 234 25.43 9.49 -18.44
CA ASP A 234 24.12 8.89 -18.69
C ASP A 234 23.01 9.96 -18.76
N PRO A 235 22.57 10.36 -19.96
CA PRO A 235 21.54 11.38 -20.13
C PRO A 235 20.11 10.84 -19.87
N VAL A 236 19.94 9.58 -19.47
CA VAL A 236 18.62 8.95 -19.27
C VAL A 236 18.09 9.16 -17.83
N VAL A 237 18.68 10.08 -17.06
CA VAL A 237 18.13 10.47 -15.75
C VAL A 237 16.81 11.23 -15.96
N ASP A 238 15.75 10.86 -15.25
CA ASP A 238 14.44 11.53 -15.30
C ASP A 238 14.34 12.70 -14.32
N LEU A 239 15.08 12.66 -13.20
CA LEU A 239 15.03 13.68 -12.15
C LEU A 239 16.30 13.71 -11.28
N VAL A 240 16.65 14.89 -10.76
CA VAL A 240 17.73 15.08 -9.78
C VAL A 240 17.16 15.53 -8.43
N LEU A 241 17.59 14.88 -7.34
CA LEU A 241 17.47 15.39 -5.98
C LEU A 241 18.80 16.01 -5.58
N MET A 242 18.79 17.31 -5.28
CA MET A 242 20.01 18.09 -5.07
C MET A 242 20.04 18.62 -3.64
N ASP A 243 20.96 18.14 -2.81
CA ASP A 243 21.25 18.82 -1.56
C ASP A 243 21.88 20.20 -1.82
N ILE A 244 21.48 21.18 -1.01
CA ILE A 244 21.99 22.54 -1.13
C ILE A 244 23.33 22.71 -0.42
N MET A 245 23.55 22.02 0.70
CA MET A 245 24.64 22.30 1.63
C MET A 245 25.75 21.25 1.51
N MET A 246 26.43 21.25 0.37
CA MET A 246 27.57 20.36 0.10
C MET A 246 28.92 21.11 0.15
N PRO A 247 30.03 20.43 0.49
CA PRO A 247 31.37 21.00 0.45
C PRO A 247 31.86 21.22 -0.99
N GLU A 248 32.85 22.11 -1.14
CA GLU A 248 33.48 22.51 -2.41
C GLU A 248 32.56 23.19 -3.41
N MET A 249 31.63 22.44 -4.00
CA MET A 249 30.65 22.91 -4.97
C MET A 249 29.25 22.73 -4.36
N ASP A 250 28.61 23.84 -4.02
CA ASP A 250 27.30 23.77 -3.37
C ASP A 250 26.18 23.41 -4.36
N GLY A 251 24.99 23.09 -3.85
CA GLY A 251 23.87 22.69 -4.69
C GLY A 251 23.40 23.81 -5.63
N TYR A 252 23.54 25.08 -5.25
CA TYR A 252 23.17 26.21 -6.11
C TYR A 252 24.12 26.35 -7.31
N GLU A 253 25.42 26.23 -7.07
CA GLU A 253 26.43 26.21 -8.13
C GLU A 253 26.22 25.02 -9.06
N THR A 254 25.93 23.85 -8.48
CA THR A 254 25.67 22.62 -9.25
C THR A 254 24.46 22.76 -10.16
N MET A 255 23.35 23.30 -9.65
CA MET A 255 22.16 23.54 -10.47
C MET A 255 22.42 24.50 -11.63
N ARG A 256 23.18 25.58 -11.40
CA ARG A 256 23.55 26.51 -12.47
C ARG A 256 24.37 25.82 -13.55
N ALA A 257 25.35 25.01 -13.14
CA ALA A 257 26.16 24.23 -14.07
C ALA A 257 25.32 23.20 -14.84
N ILE A 258 24.34 22.53 -14.21
CA ILE A 258 23.41 21.62 -14.91
C ILE A 258 22.64 22.37 -16.00
N ARG A 259 22.19 23.60 -15.73
CA ARG A 259 21.45 24.43 -16.70
C ARG A 259 22.31 24.92 -17.87
N GLU A 260 23.64 24.92 -17.73
CA GLU A 260 24.58 25.27 -18.80
C GLU A 260 24.87 24.09 -19.75
N VAL A 261 24.52 22.85 -19.38
CA VAL A 261 24.69 21.66 -20.23
C VAL A 261 23.43 21.44 -21.08
N PRO A 262 23.46 21.68 -22.41
CA PRO A 262 22.25 21.69 -23.25
C PRO A 262 21.43 20.39 -23.19
N GLU A 263 22.11 19.25 -23.07
CA GLU A 263 21.49 17.91 -23.07
C GLU A 263 20.63 17.67 -21.82
N VAL A 264 20.96 18.30 -20.68
CA VAL A 264 20.26 18.12 -19.40
C VAL A 264 19.71 19.44 -18.83
N ALA A 265 19.76 20.53 -19.59
CA ALA A 265 19.29 21.83 -19.14
C ALA A 265 17.80 21.83 -18.76
N GLY A 266 17.00 20.98 -19.42
CA GLY A 266 15.57 20.78 -19.11
C GLY A 266 15.27 19.78 -17.99
N LEU A 267 16.28 19.07 -17.48
CA LEU A 267 16.12 18.01 -16.49
C LEU A 267 15.50 18.56 -15.18
N PRO A 268 14.41 17.98 -14.66
CA PRO A 268 13.85 18.42 -13.39
C PRO A 268 14.85 18.27 -12.24
N VAL A 269 15.02 19.34 -11.45
CA VAL A 269 15.86 19.32 -10.24
C VAL A 269 15.01 19.74 -9.04
N ILE A 270 14.90 18.87 -8.03
CA ILE A 270 14.26 19.19 -6.75
C ILE A 270 15.35 19.46 -5.73
N ALA A 271 15.39 20.68 -5.20
CA ALA A 271 16.35 21.09 -4.18
C ALA A 271 15.94 20.60 -2.77
N LEU A 272 16.85 19.94 -2.06
CA LEU A 272 16.70 19.56 -0.66
C LEU A 272 17.33 20.66 0.20
N THR A 273 16.52 21.42 0.93
CA THR A 273 17.00 22.56 1.75
C THR A 273 16.80 22.32 3.23
N ALA A 274 17.77 22.69 4.07
CA ALA A 274 17.60 22.67 5.53
C ALA A 274 16.66 23.77 6.07
N LYS A 275 16.27 24.74 5.23
CA LYS A 275 15.52 25.94 5.65
C LYS A 275 14.22 26.10 4.89
N ALA A 276 13.13 26.28 5.64
CA ALA A 276 11.79 26.55 5.13
C ALA A 276 11.51 28.05 4.86
N MET A 277 12.54 28.89 4.84
CA MET A 277 12.37 30.34 4.67
C MET A 277 12.13 30.69 3.21
N GLN A 278 11.24 31.66 2.97
CA GLN A 278 10.85 32.10 1.62
C GLN A 278 12.05 32.50 0.75
N GLY A 279 13.08 33.11 1.34
CA GLY A 279 14.30 33.49 0.61
C GLY A 279 15.17 32.33 0.13
N ASP A 280 15.12 31.16 0.77
CA ASP A 280 15.91 29.99 0.35
C ASP A 280 15.23 29.25 -0.82
N ARG A 281 13.89 29.22 -0.82
CA ARG A 281 13.11 28.80 -1.99
C ARG A 281 13.45 29.64 -3.21
N ASP A 282 13.38 30.96 -3.08
CA ASP A 282 13.58 31.85 -4.23
C ASP A 282 15.01 31.76 -4.78
N LYS A 283 16.00 31.53 -3.90
CA LYS A 283 17.38 31.24 -4.31
C LYS A 283 17.51 29.93 -5.06
N ALA A 284 16.87 28.85 -4.60
CA ALA A 284 16.92 27.54 -5.25
C ALA A 284 16.32 27.61 -6.66
N ILE A 285 15.13 28.22 -6.79
CA ILE A 285 14.47 28.41 -8.08
C ILE A 285 15.32 29.30 -9.00
N ALA A 286 15.89 30.40 -8.48
CA ALA A 286 16.77 31.28 -9.26
C ALA A 286 18.09 30.60 -9.69
N ALA A 287 18.57 29.62 -8.93
CA ALA A 287 19.73 28.80 -9.30
C ALA A 287 19.40 27.71 -10.33
N GLY A 288 18.13 27.51 -10.66
CA GLY A 288 17.67 26.56 -11.67
C GLY A 288 16.89 25.37 -11.14
N ALA A 289 16.54 25.32 -9.85
CA ALA A 289 15.66 24.27 -9.32
C ALA A 289 14.27 24.35 -9.98
N SER A 290 13.70 23.19 -10.26
CA SER A 290 12.30 23.05 -10.68
C SER A 290 11.36 23.17 -9.48
N ASP A 291 11.77 22.60 -8.35
CA ASP A 291 11.04 22.67 -7.09
C ASP A 291 11.98 22.48 -5.90
N TYR A 292 11.43 22.45 -4.68
CA TYR A 292 12.20 22.28 -3.46
C TYR A 292 11.42 21.53 -2.39
N ILE A 293 12.14 20.91 -1.46
CA ILE A 293 11.59 20.27 -0.27
C ILE A 293 12.50 20.55 0.94
N THR A 294 11.89 20.74 2.10
CA THR A 294 12.63 21.02 3.33
C THR A 294 13.07 19.72 4.01
N LYS A 295 14.28 19.70 4.55
CA LYS A 295 14.77 18.65 5.45
C LYS A 295 14.21 18.87 6.88
N PRO A 296 13.88 17.81 7.65
CA PRO A 296 13.93 16.39 7.27
C PRO A 296 12.90 16.06 6.18
N VAL A 297 13.30 15.24 5.21
CA VAL A 297 12.49 14.95 4.02
C VAL A 297 11.31 14.07 4.41
N ASP A 298 10.10 14.54 4.13
CA ASP A 298 8.88 13.72 4.14
C ASP A 298 8.80 12.93 2.82
N ILE A 299 8.83 11.60 2.92
CA ILE A 299 8.87 10.70 1.76
C ILE A 299 7.56 10.75 0.95
N ASP A 300 6.41 10.92 1.61
CA ASP A 300 5.12 11.03 0.91
C ASP A 300 5.05 12.34 0.13
N GLN A 301 5.55 13.44 0.72
CA GLN A 301 5.64 14.72 0.03
C GLN A 301 6.63 14.67 -1.14
N LEU A 302 7.81 14.07 -0.93
CA LEU A 302 8.84 13.94 -1.97
C LEU A 302 8.31 13.12 -3.16
N THR A 303 7.74 11.94 -2.91
CA THR A 303 7.22 11.07 -3.97
C THR A 303 6.08 11.74 -4.74
N ALA A 304 5.22 12.51 -4.08
CA ALA A 304 4.20 13.32 -4.75
C ALA A 304 4.81 14.38 -5.69
N LEU A 305 5.86 15.08 -5.26
CA LEU A 305 6.58 16.05 -6.10
C LEU A 305 7.25 15.39 -7.30
N ILE A 306 7.96 14.27 -7.08
CA ILE A 306 8.60 13.51 -8.16
C ILE A 306 7.57 13.10 -9.22
N ARG A 307 6.40 12.60 -8.82
CA ARG A 307 5.32 12.23 -9.75
C ARG A 307 4.84 13.40 -10.61
N VAL A 308 4.84 14.63 -10.09
CA VAL A 308 4.47 15.81 -10.88
C VAL A 308 5.52 16.12 -11.94
N TRP A 309 6.80 16.02 -11.60
CA TRP A 309 7.89 16.43 -12.48
C TRP A 309 8.25 15.38 -13.52
N VAL A 310 8.24 14.11 -13.14
CA VAL A 310 8.57 12.99 -14.05
C VAL A 310 7.48 12.77 -15.12
N ASN A 311 6.25 13.22 -14.88
CA ASN A 311 5.13 13.13 -15.84
C ASN A 311 4.94 14.38 -16.72
N ARG A 312 5.76 15.43 -16.54
CA ARG A 312 5.71 16.67 -17.33
C ARG A 312 6.72 16.70 -18.48
N GLY A 313 7.67 15.76 -18.51
CA GLY A 313 8.70 15.61 -19.53
C GLY A 313 8.29 14.70 -20.67
#